data_AF-A0A962V3Q0-F1
#
_entry.id   AF-A0A962V3Q0-F1
#
_cell.length_a   1.000
_cell.length_b   1.000
_cell.length_c   1.000
_cell.angle_alpha   90.00
_cell.angle_beta   90.00
_cell.angle_gamma   90.00
#
_symmetry.space_group_name_H-M   'P 1'
#
loop_
_entity.id
_entity.type
_entity.pdbx_description
1 polymer ?
#
loop_
_entity_poly.entity_id
_entity_poly.type
_entity_poly.pdbx_seq_one_letter_code
_entity_poly.pdbx_strand_id
1 'polypeptide(L)'
;MAIISYLTRIVFDFGAIQQVPAELAAAGGKRALVVTDRGIVASGLLERLQQVLPADAIGAVYSDTPANPTEAAVLDAAAVYREHNCDSVIAMGGGSSLDLGKGVCLQATHGGELAQYALVEGGVNRIRVDVAPLLAIPTTAGTGSEVGRGAVIIMNDGRKLGLISPYLIPKVAICDPELTLGLPPGLTAGTGMDAMAHCIETFLAPAVNPPAEAIALDGLGRASAHI
;
A
#
# COMPACT_ATOMS: atom_id res chain seq x y z
N MET A 1 25.82 12.74 -2.49
CA MET A 1 25.04 12.93 -3.73
C MET A 1 23.58 12.77 -3.37
N ALA A 2 22.76 13.82 -3.55
CA ALA A 2 21.32 13.71 -3.37
C ALA A 2 20.72 13.02 -4.61
N ILE A 3 19.97 11.94 -4.40
CA ILE A 3 19.31 11.17 -5.46
C ILE A 3 17.86 10.99 -5.04
N ILE A 4 16.95 11.18 -5.98
CA ILE A 4 15.57 10.73 -5.87
C ILE A 4 15.29 9.75 -7.01
N SER A 5 14.74 8.59 -6.66
CA SER A 5 14.37 7.55 -7.62
C SER A 5 12.93 7.15 -7.34
N TYR A 6 12.08 7.23 -8.35
CA TYR A 6 10.72 6.70 -8.29
C TYR A 6 10.75 5.23 -8.67
N LEU A 7 10.79 4.36 -7.66
CA LEU A 7 10.89 2.91 -7.83
C LEU A 7 9.54 2.28 -8.16
N THR A 8 8.46 2.86 -7.65
CA THR A 8 7.08 2.52 -8.01
C THR A 8 6.70 3.21 -9.32
N ARG A 9 6.07 2.49 -10.23
CA ARG A 9 5.38 3.10 -11.37
C ARG A 9 4.10 3.77 -10.87
N ILE A 10 3.96 5.08 -11.07
CA ILE A 10 2.80 5.84 -10.58
C ILE A 10 1.90 6.17 -11.76
N VAL A 11 0.65 5.71 -11.71
CA VAL A 11 -0.42 6.07 -12.63
C VAL A 11 -1.35 7.01 -11.88
N PHE A 12 -1.35 8.28 -12.24
CA PHE A 12 -2.11 9.32 -11.56
C PHE A 12 -2.99 10.06 -12.55
N ASP A 13 -4.30 9.87 -12.48
CA ASP A 13 -5.30 10.66 -13.19
C ASP A 13 -6.71 10.31 -12.69
N PHE A 14 -7.70 11.13 -13.02
CA PHE A 14 -9.10 10.77 -12.88
C PHE A 14 -9.43 9.56 -13.77
N GLY A 15 -10.03 8.52 -13.19
CA GLY A 15 -10.32 7.28 -13.91
C GLY A 15 -9.11 6.37 -14.12
N ALA A 16 -7.98 6.63 -13.44
CA ALA A 16 -6.80 5.78 -13.48
C ALA A 16 -7.08 4.31 -13.07
N ILE A 17 -8.18 4.03 -12.33
CA ILE A 17 -8.63 2.66 -12.07
C ILE A 17 -8.82 1.82 -13.34
N GLN A 18 -9.12 2.45 -14.49
CA GLN A 18 -9.24 1.77 -15.78
C GLN A 18 -7.92 1.14 -16.27
N GLN A 19 -6.78 1.59 -15.75
CA GLN A 19 -5.46 1.08 -16.13
C GLN A 19 -5.07 -0.18 -15.34
N VAL A 20 -5.80 -0.53 -14.27
CA VAL A 20 -5.48 -1.68 -13.39
C VAL A 20 -5.23 -2.98 -14.18
N PRO A 21 -6.03 -3.38 -15.19
CA PRO A 21 -5.78 -4.64 -15.89
C PRO A 21 -4.44 -4.67 -16.62
N ALA A 22 -4.09 -3.59 -17.31
CA ALA A 22 -2.84 -3.48 -18.06
C ALA A 22 -1.64 -3.44 -17.11
N GLU A 23 -1.75 -2.69 -16.01
CA GLU A 23 -0.70 -2.55 -15.02
C GLU A 23 -0.49 -3.84 -14.20
N LEU A 24 -1.55 -4.59 -13.90
CA LEU A 24 -1.47 -5.89 -13.25
C LEU A 24 -0.70 -6.88 -14.13
N ALA A 25 -1.05 -6.95 -15.42
CA ALA A 25 -0.38 -7.81 -16.38
C ALA A 25 1.09 -7.41 -16.57
N ALA A 26 1.39 -6.11 -16.65
CA ALA A 26 2.76 -5.60 -16.76
C ALA A 26 3.61 -5.90 -15.52
N ALA A 27 3.00 -5.93 -14.34
CA ALA A 27 3.64 -6.36 -13.09
C ALA A 27 3.79 -7.90 -12.98
N GLY A 28 3.30 -8.66 -13.96
CA GLY A 28 3.37 -10.12 -14.01
C GLY A 28 2.26 -10.85 -13.23
N GLY A 29 1.28 -10.12 -12.70
CA GLY A 29 0.13 -10.70 -12.02
C GLY A 29 -0.90 -11.23 -13.00
N LYS A 30 -1.47 -12.41 -12.72
CA LYS A 30 -2.55 -13.01 -13.52
C LYS A 30 -3.77 -13.30 -12.66
N ARG A 31 -3.57 -13.61 -11.38
CA ARG A 31 -4.63 -13.96 -10.44
C ARG A 31 -4.33 -13.33 -9.08
N ALA A 32 -4.90 -12.16 -8.83
CA ALA A 32 -4.62 -11.37 -7.66
C ALA A 32 -5.51 -11.74 -6.47
N LEU A 33 -4.93 -11.74 -5.27
CA LEU A 33 -5.70 -11.52 -4.04
C LEU A 33 -5.98 -10.02 -3.92
N VAL A 34 -7.24 -9.64 -3.80
CA VAL A 34 -7.60 -8.25 -3.44
C VAL A 34 -7.62 -8.13 -1.92
N VAL A 35 -6.78 -7.25 -1.37
CA VAL A 35 -6.73 -6.91 0.06
C VAL A 35 -7.39 -5.56 0.27
N THR A 36 -8.45 -5.52 1.09
CA THR A 36 -9.22 -4.31 1.35
C THR A 36 -9.89 -4.35 2.74
N ASP A 37 -10.68 -3.33 3.07
CA ASP A 37 -11.43 -3.23 4.30
C ASP A 37 -12.95 -3.18 4.06
N ARG A 38 -13.73 -3.43 5.12
CA ARG A 38 -15.20 -3.46 5.06
C ARG A 38 -15.82 -2.11 4.70
N GLY A 39 -15.14 -0.99 4.98
CA GLY A 39 -15.58 0.34 4.59
C GLY A 39 -15.51 0.53 3.08
N ILE A 40 -14.42 0.06 2.45
CA ILE A 40 -14.27 0.07 0.98
C ILE A 40 -15.34 -0.81 0.33
N VAL A 41 -15.60 -2.01 0.87
CA VAL A 41 -16.70 -2.87 0.39
C VAL A 41 -18.04 -2.16 0.51
N ALA A 42 -18.35 -1.60 1.68
CA ALA A 42 -19.62 -0.90 1.89
C ALA A 42 -19.79 0.36 1.01
N SER A 43 -18.68 0.97 0.56
CA SER A 43 -18.70 2.16 -0.28
C SER A 43 -18.93 1.89 -1.78
N GLY A 44 -18.90 0.64 -2.22
CA GLY A 44 -19.05 0.30 -3.64
C GLY A 44 -17.75 0.39 -4.46
N LEU A 45 -16.62 0.71 -3.81
CA LEU A 45 -15.34 0.93 -4.50
C LEU A 45 -14.70 -0.38 -4.96
N LEU A 46 -14.89 -1.48 -4.22
CA LEU A 46 -14.42 -2.80 -4.63
C LEU A 46 -15.10 -3.23 -5.95
N GLU A 47 -16.38 -2.93 -6.11
CA GLU A 47 -17.16 -3.24 -7.30
C GLU A 47 -16.63 -2.50 -8.52
N ARG A 48 -16.17 -1.25 -8.36
CA ARG A 48 -15.50 -0.51 -9.45
C ARG A 48 -14.23 -1.22 -9.92
N LEU A 49 -13.44 -1.76 -8.99
CA LEU A 49 -12.25 -2.56 -9.31
C LEU A 49 -12.64 -3.88 -10.02
N GLN A 50 -13.67 -4.56 -9.54
CA GLN A 50 -14.17 -5.80 -10.15
C GLN A 50 -14.71 -5.58 -11.57
N GLN A 51 -15.29 -4.41 -11.85
CA GLN A 51 -15.83 -4.07 -13.18
C GLN A 51 -14.74 -3.85 -14.24
N VAL A 52 -13.56 -3.37 -13.84
CA VAL A 52 -12.46 -3.14 -14.79
C VAL A 52 -11.60 -4.39 -15.01
N LEU A 53 -11.54 -5.29 -14.02
CA LEU A 53 -10.75 -6.51 -14.10
C LEU A 53 -11.48 -7.63 -14.86
N PRO A 54 -10.74 -8.47 -15.61
CA PRO A 54 -11.26 -9.73 -16.10
C PRO A 54 -11.76 -10.62 -14.94
N ALA A 55 -12.80 -11.41 -15.18
CA ALA A 55 -13.45 -12.23 -14.14
C ALA A 55 -12.50 -13.25 -13.47
N ASP A 56 -11.49 -13.73 -14.20
CA ASP A 56 -10.48 -14.69 -13.74
C ASP A 56 -9.26 -14.03 -13.09
N ALA A 57 -9.10 -12.71 -13.22
CA ALA A 57 -7.98 -11.95 -12.67
C ALA A 57 -8.07 -11.78 -11.14
N ILE A 58 -9.25 -11.93 -10.55
CA ILE A 58 -9.44 -11.91 -9.10
C ILE A 58 -9.50 -13.36 -8.60
N GLY A 59 -8.49 -13.75 -7.83
CA GLY A 59 -8.42 -15.06 -7.20
C GLY A 59 -9.34 -15.19 -5.99
N ALA A 60 -9.30 -14.17 -5.14
CA ALA A 60 -10.12 -14.01 -3.94
C ALA A 60 -10.11 -12.54 -3.48
N VAL A 61 -10.98 -12.23 -2.52
CA VAL A 61 -11.02 -10.96 -1.81
C VAL A 61 -10.87 -11.23 -0.32
N TYR A 62 -9.94 -10.52 0.32
CA TYR A 62 -9.83 -10.42 1.77
C TYR A 62 -10.24 -9.01 2.20
N SER A 63 -11.39 -8.88 2.86
CA SER A 63 -12.00 -7.60 3.24
C SER A 63 -11.91 -7.28 4.74
N ASP A 64 -11.26 -8.15 5.52
CA ASP A 64 -11.20 -8.04 6.98
C ASP A 64 -9.95 -7.31 7.47
N THR A 65 -9.41 -6.38 6.66
CA THR A 65 -8.29 -5.53 7.10
C THR A 65 -8.71 -4.68 8.31
N PRO A 66 -8.05 -4.82 9.46
CA PRO A 66 -8.31 -3.96 10.62
C PRO A 66 -7.72 -2.55 10.41
N ALA A 67 -8.22 -1.58 11.18
CA ALA A 67 -7.73 -0.20 11.12
C ALA A 67 -6.23 -0.06 11.39
N ASN A 68 -5.63 -0.94 12.19
CA ASN A 68 -4.19 -1.13 12.27
C ASN A 68 -3.90 -2.59 11.88
N PRO A 69 -3.14 -2.85 10.81
CA PRO A 69 -2.93 -4.21 10.32
C PRO A 69 -2.18 -5.05 11.36
N THR A 70 -2.68 -6.26 11.58
CA THR A 70 -2.12 -7.20 12.58
C THR A 70 -1.45 -8.38 11.90
N GLU A 71 -0.54 -9.03 12.62
CA GLU A 71 0.08 -10.28 12.18
C GLU A 71 -0.96 -11.35 11.88
N ALA A 72 -1.98 -11.51 12.74
CA ALA A 72 -3.10 -12.42 12.49
C ALA A 72 -3.79 -12.13 11.14
N ALA A 73 -4.12 -10.87 10.84
CA ALA A 73 -4.78 -10.52 9.60
C ALA A 73 -3.88 -10.76 8.36
N VAL A 74 -2.57 -10.55 8.48
CA VAL A 74 -1.58 -10.91 7.44
C VAL A 74 -1.56 -12.43 7.21
N LEU A 75 -1.54 -13.23 8.27
CA LEU A 75 -1.52 -14.69 8.18
C LEU A 75 -2.81 -15.24 7.56
N ASP A 76 -3.96 -14.69 7.95
CA ASP A 76 -5.27 -15.07 7.40
C ASP A 76 -5.35 -14.75 5.91
N ALA A 77 -5.01 -13.53 5.51
CA ALA A 77 -5.00 -13.12 4.11
C ALA A 77 -3.98 -13.91 3.28
N ALA A 78 -2.81 -14.24 3.84
CA ALA A 78 -1.82 -15.09 3.17
C ALA A 78 -2.28 -16.55 3.03
N ALA A 79 -3.15 -17.05 3.92
CA ALA A 79 -3.79 -18.35 3.74
C ALA A 79 -4.76 -18.32 2.55
N VAL A 80 -5.61 -17.28 2.46
CA VAL A 80 -6.53 -17.07 1.33
C VAL A 80 -5.75 -16.95 0.01
N TYR A 81 -4.64 -16.19 0.00
CA TYR A 81 -3.75 -16.07 -1.15
C TYR A 81 -3.33 -17.45 -1.68
N ARG A 82 -2.89 -18.35 -0.78
CA ARG A 82 -2.43 -19.70 -1.13
C ARG A 82 -3.57 -20.61 -1.56
N GLU A 83 -4.67 -20.63 -0.83
CA GLU A 83 -5.85 -21.47 -1.11
C GLU A 83 -6.42 -21.21 -2.50
N HIS A 84 -6.46 -19.93 -2.91
CA HIS A 84 -7.01 -19.52 -4.20
C HIS A 84 -5.98 -19.47 -5.33
N ASN A 85 -4.75 -19.96 -5.09
CA ASN A 85 -3.63 -19.97 -6.03
C ASN A 85 -3.37 -18.58 -6.63
N CYS A 86 -3.39 -17.55 -5.78
CA CYS A 86 -3.05 -16.20 -6.21
C CYS A 86 -1.55 -16.10 -6.51
N ASP A 87 -1.18 -15.22 -7.44
CA ASP A 87 0.20 -14.95 -7.85
C ASP A 87 0.63 -13.48 -7.66
N SER A 88 -0.30 -12.65 -7.20
CA SER A 88 -0.15 -11.21 -7.04
C SER A 88 -1.13 -10.68 -5.99
N VAL A 89 -0.89 -9.46 -5.52
CA VAL A 89 -1.79 -8.77 -4.60
C VAL A 89 -2.20 -7.42 -5.19
N ILE A 90 -3.48 -7.09 -5.09
CA ILE A 90 -3.99 -5.73 -5.25
C ILE A 90 -4.44 -5.25 -3.88
N ALA A 91 -3.74 -4.29 -3.29
CA ALA A 91 -4.17 -3.66 -2.05
C ALA A 91 -4.96 -2.38 -2.38
N MET A 92 -6.22 -2.32 -1.96
CA MET A 92 -7.11 -1.19 -2.20
C MET A 92 -7.67 -0.67 -0.87
N GLY A 93 -7.38 0.58 -0.54
CA GLY A 93 -7.82 1.19 0.71
C GLY A 93 -6.89 2.29 1.21
N GLY A 94 -6.99 2.61 2.51
CA GLY A 94 -6.02 3.46 3.19
C GLY A 94 -4.71 2.71 3.52
N GLY A 95 -3.80 3.39 4.24
CA GLY A 95 -2.49 2.82 4.60
C GLY A 95 -2.54 1.45 5.27
N SER A 96 -3.60 1.15 6.03
CA SER A 96 -3.77 -0.15 6.70
C SER A 96 -3.92 -1.30 5.72
N SER A 97 -4.73 -1.16 4.66
CA SER A 97 -4.87 -2.17 3.61
C SER A 97 -3.61 -2.29 2.77
N LEU A 98 -2.94 -1.17 2.49
CA LEU A 98 -1.68 -1.15 1.74
C LEU A 98 -0.56 -1.88 2.51
N ASP A 99 -0.44 -1.62 3.81
CA ASP A 99 0.55 -2.28 4.69
C ASP A 99 0.22 -3.75 4.90
N LEU A 100 -1.07 -4.11 5.06
CA LEU A 100 -1.48 -5.51 5.12
C LEU A 100 -1.12 -6.23 3.82
N GLY A 101 -1.39 -5.62 2.67
CA GLY A 101 -1.04 -6.17 1.36
C GLY A 101 0.46 -6.44 1.21
N LYS A 102 1.32 -5.53 1.68
CA LYS A 102 2.78 -5.76 1.75
C LYS A 102 3.15 -6.93 2.65
N GLY A 103 2.53 -7.02 3.83
CA GLY A 103 2.70 -8.14 4.75
C GLY A 103 2.32 -9.48 4.10
N VAL A 104 1.21 -9.51 3.36
CA VAL A 104 0.76 -10.70 2.63
C VAL A 104 1.74 -11.09 1.53
N CYS A 105 2.23 -10.12 0.74
CA CYS A 105 3.22 -10.39 -0.31
C CYS A 105 4.51 -11.01 0.26
N LEU A 106 4.94 -10.51 1.42
CA LEU A 106 6.06 -11.09 2.15
C LEU A 106 5.74 -12.50 2.61
N GLN A 107 4.66 -12.70 3.37
CA GLN A 107 4.32 -13.99 3.97
C GLN A 107 3.99 -15.09 2.95
N ALA A 108 3.50 -14.70 1.76
CA ALA A 108 3.24 -15.62 0.66
C ALA A 108 4.52 -16.30 0.14
N THR A 109 5.68 -15.66 0.30
CA THR A 109 6.95 -16.05 -0.33
C THR A 109 8.07 -16.32 0.69
N HIS A 110 7.93 -15.74 1.88
CA HIS A 110 8.86 -15.80 2.99
C HIS A 110 8.08 -16.30 4.23
N GLY A 111 7.97 -17.62 4.37
CA GLY A 111 7.27 -18.24 5.50
C GLY A 111 7.99 -18.08 6.85
N GLY A 112 7.46 -18.70 7.89
CA GLY A 112 7.94 -18.53 9.27
C GLY A 112 7.33 -17.31 9.96
N GLU A 113 7.89 -16.95 11.10
CA GLU A 113 7.38 -15.89 11.98
C GLU A 113 7.58 -14.51 11.35
N LEU A 114 6.54 -13.67 11.31
CA LEU A 114 6.59 -12.38 10.64
C LEU A 114 7.58 -11.42 11.33
N ALA A 115 7.68 -11.51 12.66
CA ALA A 115 8.57 -10.69 13.48
C ALA A 115 10.04 -10.79 13.04
N GLN A 116 10.51 -11.94 12.52
CA GLN A 116 11.90 -12.09 12.10
C GLN A 116 12.30 -11.17 10.93
N TYR A 117 11.31 -10.67 10.19
CA TYR A 117 11.50 -9.77 9.05
C TYR A 117 11.49 -8.29 9.44
N ALA A 118 11.20 -7.96 10.70
CA ALA A 118 11.20 -6.60 11.19
C ALA A 118 12.59 -5.96 11.16
N LEU A 119 12.65 -4.66 10.89
CA LEU A 119 13.89 -3.88 10.87
C LEU A 119 14.67 -4.03 12.18
N VAL A 120 13.97 -3.93 13.31
CA VAL A 120 14.56 -4.00 14.66
C VAL A 120 15.11 -5.39 15.01
N GLU A 121 14.66 -6.42 14.29
CA GLU A 121 15.13 -7.81 14.43
C GLU A 121 16.22 -8.16 13.39
N GLY A 122 16.73 -7.16 12.65
CA GLY A 122 17.72 -7.37 11.58
C GLY A 122 17.15 -8.06 10.33
N GLY A 123 15.82 -8.02 10.17
CA GLY A 123 15.09 -8.77 9.14
C GLY A 123 15.26 -8.27 7.71
N VAL A 124 15.83 -7.08 7.49
CA VAL A 124 15.99 -6.47 6.15
C VAL A 124 16.68 -7.42 5.17
N ASN A 125 17.76 -8.06 5.59
CA ASN A 125 18.54 -8.98 4.74
C ASN A 125 17.86 -10.35 4.53
N ARG A 126 16.78 -10.63 5.26
CA ARG A 126 16.00 -11.86 5.12
C ARG A 126 14.91 -11.75 4.06
N ILE A 127 14.54 -10.52 3.69
CA ILE A 127 13.56 -10.23 2.63
C ILE A 127 14.31 -10.19 1.29
N ARG A 128 13.91 -11.04 0.36
CA ARG A 128 14.56 -11.23 -0.94
C ARG A 128 13.66 -10.74 -2.08
N VAL A 129 14.20 -10.78 -3.30
CA VAL A 129 13.55 -10.25 -4.52
C VAL A 129 12.29 -11.03 -4.95
N ASP A 130 12.11 -12.25 -4.47
CA ASP A 130 10.99 -13.13 -4.79
C ASP A 130 9.71 -12.82 -4.00
N VAL A 131 9.62 -11.66 -3.33
CA VAL A 131 8.37 -11.12 -2.77
C VAL A 131 7.31 -11.01 -3.87
N ALA A 132 6.06 -11.40 -3.56
CA ALA A 132 4.97 -11.36 -4.53
C ALA A 132 4.71 -9.93 -5.04
N PRO A 133 4.36 -9.76 -6.32
CA PRO A 133 4.10 -8.44 -6.88
C PRO A 133 2.85 -7.81 -6.25
N LEU A 134 2.96 -6.52 -5.92
CA LEU A 134 1.92 -5.71 -5.30
C LEU A 134 1.55 -4.54 -6.19
N LEU A 135 0.25 -4.39 -6.46
CA LEU A 135 -0.37 -3.16 -6.94
C LEU A 135 -1.07 -2.46 -5.77
N ALA A 136 -0.81 -1.17 -5.59
CA ALA A 136 -1.43 -0.35 -4.56
C ALA A 136 -2.44 0.62 -5.18
N ILE A 137 -3.64 0.68 -4.61
CA ILE A 137 -4.72 1.59 -5.02
C ILE A 137 -5.14 2.40 -3.78
N PRO A 138 -4.48 3.54 -3.50
CA PRO A 138 -4.84 4.36 -2.35
C PRO A 138 -6.24 4.97 -2.52
N THR A 139 -7.04 4.90 -1.46
CA THR A 139 -8.36 5.57 -1.38
C THR A 139 -8.37 6.70 -0.35
N THR A 140 -7.21 7.02 0.21
CA THR A 140 -6.97 8.17 1.09
C THR A 140 -5.81 9.02 0.54
N ALA A 141 -5.79 10.30 0.88
CA ALA A 141 -4.75 11.25 0.45
C ALA A 141 -3.83 11.60 1.63
N GLY A 142 -3.05 10.62 2.13
CA GLY A 142 -2.28 10.78 3.37
C GLY A 142 -0.96 10.01 3.45
N THR A 143 -1.06 8.68 3.56
CA THR A 143 0.03 7.87 4.12
C THR A 143 1.24 7.70 3.22
N GLY A 144 1.08 7.83 1.90
CA GLY A 144 2.13 7.55 0.91
C GLY A 144 2.59 6.08 0.91
N SER A 145 1.84 5.16 1.53
CA SER A 145 2.23 3.75 1.63
C SER A 145 2.29 3.10 0.24
N GLU A 146 1.53 3.58 -0.74
CA GLU A 146 1.53 3.12 -2.13
C GLU A 146 2.88 3.29 -2.85
N VAL A 147 3.77 4.18 -2.36
CA VAL A 147 5.14 4.36 -2.86
C VAL A 147 6.21 3.99 -1.83
N GLY A 148 5.79 3.60 -0.62
CA GLY A 148 6.65 3.32 0.52
C GLY A 148 7.26 1.91 0.51
N ARG A 149 8.49 1.80 1.01
CA ARG A 149 9.23 0.52 1.20
C ARG A 149 8.96 -0.20 2.52
N GLY A 150 8.05 0.36 3.33
CA GLY A 150 7.75 -0.12 4.67
C GLY A 150 6.30 -0.58 4.78
N ALA A 151 6.07 -1.54 5.68
CA ALA A 151 4.75 -1.87 6.21
C ALA A 151 4.85 -1.90 7.74
N VAL A 152 3.88 -1.34 8.44
CA VAL A 152 3.87 -1.32 9.89
C VAL A 152 2.79 -2.26 10.41
N ILE A 153 3.19 -3.37 11.02
CA ILE A 153 2.31 -4.44 11.46
C ILE A 153 2.34 -4.55 13.00
N ILE A 154 1.17 -4.72 13.61
CA ILE A 154 1.06 -5.06 15.03
C ILE A 154 1.21 -6.58 15.17
N MET A 155 2.29 -7.01 15.82
CA MET A 155 2.59 -8.41 16.07
C MET A 155 1.68 -9.00 17.16
N ASN A 156 1.57 -10.31 17.21
CA ASN A 156 0.75 -11.01 18.21
C ASN A 156 1.24 -10.78 19.66
N ASP A 157 2.52 -10.44 19.83
CA ASP A 157 3.11 -10.03 21.12
C ASP A 157 2.78 -8.58 21.52
N GLY A 158 2.02 -7.85 20.70
CA GLY A 158 1.57 -6.48 20.93
C GLY A 158 2.53 -5.40 20.41
N ARG A 159 3.72 -5.75 19.91
CA ARG A 159 4.67 -4.76 19.37
C ARG A 159 4.22 -4.27 17.99
N LYS A 160 4.35 -2.97 17.74
CA LYS A 160 4.17 -2.36 16.42
C LYS A 160 5.53 -2.33 15.71
N LEU A 161 5.74 -3.22 14.74
CA LEU A 161 7.03 -3.40 14.07
C LEU A 161 6.97 -2.98 12.60
N GLY A 162 8.05 -2.35 12.13
CA GLY A 162 8.25 -2.00 10.72
C GLY A 162 8.94 -3.11 9.95
N LEU A 163 8.26 -3.66 8.95
CA LEU A 163 8.83 -4.51 7.91
C LEU A 163 9.34 -3.60 6.80
N ILE A 164 10.66 -3.50 6.61
CA ILE A 164 11.26 -2.51 5.70
C ILE A 164 12.19 -3.22 4.72
N SER A 165 11.91 -3.10 3.44
CA SER A 165 12.77 -3.63 2.37
C SER A 165 12.45 -2.97 1.04
N PRO A 166 13.46 -2.75 0.16
CA PRO A 166 13.21 -2.29 -1.21
C PRO A 166 12.31 -3.26 -2.01
N TYR A 167 12.21 -4.53 -1.61
CA TYR A 167 11.37 -5.52 -2.27
C TYR A 167 9.89 -5.45 -1.85
N LEU A 168 9.55 -4.67 -0.82
CA LEU A 168 8.16 -4.40 -0.40
C LEU A 168 7.54 -3.17 -1.09
N ILE A 169 8.31 -2.48 -1.93
CA ILE A 169 7.82 -1.33 -2.70
C ILE A 169 6.79 -1.84 -3.72
N PRO A 170 5.56 -1.29 -3.74
CA PRO A 170 4.57 -1.64 -4.76
C PRO A 170 5.13 -1.44 -6.17
N LYS A 171 4.84 -2.38 -7.08
CA LYS A 171 5.27 -2.28 -8.49
C LYS A 171 4.56 -1.13 -9.19
N VAL A 172 3.27 -0.98 -8.89
CA VAL A 172 2.44 0.10 -9.43
C VAL A 172 1.59 0.70 -8.32
N ALA A 173 1.46 2.03 -8.34
CA ALA A 173 0.47 2.79 -7.59
C ALA A 173 -0.56 3.37 -8.57
N ILE A 174 -1.85 3.06 -8.36
CA ILE A 174 -2.97 3.61 -9.13
C ILE A 174 -3.63 4.72 -8.30
N CYS A 175 -3.15 5.93 -8.48
CA CYS A 175 -3.62 7.12 -7.75
C CYS A 175 -4.77 7.77 -8.53
N ASP A 176 -5.99 7.26 -8.34
CA ASP A 176 -7.21 7.79 -8.95
C ASP A 176 -7.96 8.71 -7.97
N PRO A 177 -7.97 10.04 -8.19
CA PRO A 177 -8.63 10.98 -7.27
C PRO A 177 -10.12 10.66 -7.02
N GLU A 178 -10.82 10.05 -8.00
CA GLU A 178 -12.24 9.70 -7.84
C GLU A 178 -12.48 8.71 -6.70
N LEU A 179 -11.49 7.87 -6.37
CA LEU A 179 -11.58 6.88 -5.31
C LEU A 179 -11.47 7.48 -3.91
N THR A 180 -11.13 8.78 -3.82
CA THR A 180 -10.99 9.50 -2.54
C THR A 180 -12.20 10.39 -2.23
N LEU A 181 -13.04 10.70 -3.22
CA LEU A 181 -14.17 11.65 -3.08
C LEU A 181 -15.24 11.19 -2.09
N GLY A 182 -15.38 9.88 -1.88
CA GLY A 182 -16.33 9.30 -0.92
C GLY A 182 -15.81 9.22 0.51
N LEU A 183 -14.55 9.61 0.77
CA LEU A 183 -13.96 9.51 2.09
C LEU A 183 -14.67 10.45 3.08
N PRO A 184 -15.09 9.98 4.28
CA PRO A 184 -15.75 10.82 5.27
C PRO A 184 -14.91 12.05 5.64
N PRO A 185 -15.53 13.24 5.85
CA PRO A 185 -14.80 14.49 6.08
C PRO A 185 -13.75 14.43 7.20
N GLY A 186 -14.05 13.73 8.30
CA GLY A 186 -13.11 13.57 9.41
C GLY A 186 -11.88 12.73 9.04
N LEU A 187 -12.04 11.72 8.18
CA LEU A 187 -10.93 10.92 7.66
C LEU A 187 -10.13 11.70 6.60
N THR A 188 -10.80 12.49 5.76
CA THR A 188 -10.13 13.41 4.82
C THR A 188 -9.25 14.40 5.56
N ALA A 189 -9.77 15.06 6.61
CA ALA A 189 -8.99 15.96 7.44
C ALA A 189 -7.83 15.25 8.14
N GLY A 190 -8.07 14.08 8.75
CA GLY A 190 -7.03 13.32 9.43
C GLY A 190 -5.89 12.88 8.51
N THR A 191 -6.22 12.34 7.34
CA THR A 191 -5.21 11.89 6.36
C THR A 191 -4.52 13.05 5.64
N GLY A 192 -5.22 14.16 5.43
CA GLY A 192 -4.60 15.39 4.95
C GLY A 192 -3.56 15.94 5.93
N MET A 193 -3.88 15.99 7.22
CA MET A 193 -2.91 16.41 8.25
C MET A 193 -1.70 15.47 8.33
N ASP A 194 -1.89 14.18 8.10
CA ASP A 194 -0.81 13.18 7.98
C ASP A 194 0.11 13.49 6.79
N ALA A 195 -0.45 13.78 5.60
CA ALA A 195 0.34 14.22 4.44
C ALA A 195 1.13 15.51 4.71
N MET A 196 0.51 16.48 5.40
CA MET A 196 1.20 17.72 5.80
C MET A 196 2.36 17.43 6.76
N ALA A 197 2.15 16.55 7.75
CA ALA A 197 3.20 16.13 8.67
C ALA A 197 4.37 15.50 7.91
N HIS A 198 4.11 14.58 6.98
CA HIS A 198 5.15 13.98 6.14
C HIS A 198 5.95 15.02 5.35
N CYS A 199 5.28 16.04 4.79
CA CYS A 199 5.97 17.12 4.07
C CYS A 199 6.85 17.95 5.02
N ILE A 200 6.34 18.33 6.19
CA ILE A 200 7.08 19.12 7.19
C ILE A 200 8.29 18.33 7.70
N GLU A 201 8.11 17.06 8.07
CA GLU A 201 9.18 16.19 8.55
C GLU A 201 10.24 15.95 7.49
N THR A 202 9.84 15.80 6.22
CA THR A 202 10.79 15.64 5.10
C THR A 202 11.63 16.90 4.90
N PHE A 203 11.02 18.08 4.96
CA PHE A 203 11.74 19.35 4.80
C PHE A 203 12.67 19.66 5.99
N LEU A 204 12.28 19.27 7.21
CA LEU A 204 13.08 19.48 8.43
C LEU A 204 14.07 18.34 8.70
N ALA A 205 14.10 17.29 7.88
CA ALA A 205 15.00 16.17 8.06
C ALA A 205 16.47 16.61 8.01
N PRO A 206 17.37 16.00 8.82
CA PRO A 206 18.78 16.37 8.83
C PRO A 206 19.54 16.02 7.54
N ALA A 207 18.94 15.21 6.67
CA ALA A 207 19.54 14.80 5.40
C ALA A 207 19.32 15.88 4.34
N VAL A 208 20.40 16.39 3.75
CA VAL A 208 20.34 17.38 2.66
C VAL A 208 19.94 16.69 1.36
N ASN A 209 18.73 16.95 0.87
CA ASN A 209 18.18 16.36 -0.36
C ASN A 209 17.26 17.35 -1.09
N PRO A 210 17.82 18.28 -1.89
CA PRO A 210 17.04 19.35 -2.53
C PRO A 210 15.86 18.87 -3.39
N PRO A 211 15.96 17.74 -4.15
CA PRO A 211 14.78 17.17 -4.82
C PRO A 211 13.64 16.79 -3.86
N ALA A 212 13.95 16.17 -2.72
CA ALA A 212 12.94 15.80 -1.73
C ALA A 212 12.35 17.05 -1.04
N GLU A 213 13.18 18.04 -0.74
CA GLU A 213 12.76 19.34 -0.20
C GLU A 213 11.77 20.05 -1.14
N ALA A 214 12.02 20.04 -2.46
CA ALA A 214 11.12 20.65 -3.44
C ALA A 214 9.74 19.97 -3.46
N ILE A 215 9.70 18.63 -3.40
CA ILE A 215 8.44 17.87 -3.33
C ILE A 215 7.70 18.14 -2.03
N ALA A 216 8.43 18.18 -0.91
CA ALA A 216 7.86 18.46 0.40
C ALA A 216 7.23 19.87 0.46
N LEU A 217 7.91 20.88 -0.10
CA LEU A 217 7.39 22.25 -0.12
C LEU A 217 6.16 22.39 -1.03
N ASP A 218 6.18 21.83 -2.24
CA ASP A 218 5.02 21.85 -3.15
C ASP A 218 3.83 21.06 -2.55
N GLY A 219 4.11 19.88 -2.00
CA GLY A 219 3.11 19.04 -1.32
C GLY A 219 2.45 19.76 -0.14
N LEU A 220 3.24 20.40 0.72
CA LEU A 220 2.73 21.19 1.84
C LEU A 220 1.88 22.37 1.34
N GLY A 221 2.32 23.07 0.29
CA GLY A 221 1.57 24.16 -0.32
C GLY A 221 0.19 23.71 -0.80
N ARG A 222 0.12 22.61 -1.55
CA ARG A 222 -1.14 22.03 -2.04
C ARG A 222 -2.03 21.57 -0.89
N ALA A 223 -1.48 20.85 0.07
CA ALA A 223 -2.20 20.35 1.22
C ALA A 223 -2.83 21.50 2.02
N SER A 224 -2.07 22.57 2.30
CA SER A 224 -2.56 23.74 3.04
C SER A 224 -3.70 24.48 2.33
N ALA A 225 -3.79 24.39 1.00
CA ALA A 225 -4.79 25.08 0.19
C ALA A 225 -6.07 24.27 -0.03
N HIS A 226 -6.03 22.94 0.20
CA HIS A 226 -7.06 22.02 -0.30
C HIS A 226 -7.54 20.94 0.70
N ILE A 227 -7.01 20.91 1.93
CA ILE A 227 -7.52 20.06 3.02
C ILE A 227 -8.68 20.73 3.75
#